data_AF-A0A3B9SSP8-F1
#
_entry.id   AF-A0A3B9SSP8-F1
#
_cell.length_a   1.000
_cell.length_b   1.000
_cell.length_c   1.000
_cell.angle_alpha   90.00
_cell.angle_beta   90.00
_cell.angle_gamma   90.00
#
_symmetry.space_group_name_H-M   'P 1'
#
loop_
_entity.id
_entity.type
_entity.pdbx_description
1 polymer ?
#
loop_
_entity_poly.entity_id
_entity_poly.type
_entity_poly.pdbx_seq_one_letter_code
_entity_poly.pdbx_strand_id
1 'polypeptide(L)'
;PEPSGIIPPPPPRPRWQNAVKIALFDVTNPEQPKEKAKYIIERDNADSPALNDHKAFLFSKSKSLLALPVQYPVWFYEGVGEDVKNGATVTPEYRHKYYGQWEGAYIFGLSLTKGIWLKGTLTHGEMYRKVPEPVYEPQGAGQALSPPYQSAAIKRILYIDNLLYTVSEKMIKINRLDDLKEVKSLYY
;
A
#
# COMPACT_ATOMS: atom_id res chain seq x y z
N PRO A 1 -40.83 -19.85 30.00
CA PRO A 1 -40.37 -18.90 28.96
C PRO A 1 -38.85 -18.96 28.86
N GLU A 2 -38.33 -19.60 27.81
CA GLU A 2 -36.88 -19.61 27.54
C GLU A 2 -36.41 -18.23 27.06
N PRO A 3 -35.20 -17.78 27.46
CA PRO A 3 -34.66 -16.53 26.99
C PRO A 3 -34.31 -16.65 25.50
N SER A 4 -34.86 -15.74 24.70
CA SER A 4 -34.62 -15.64 23.27
C SER A 4 -33.12 -15.57 22.98
N GLY A 5 -32.61 -16.60 22.30
CA GLY A 5 -31.24 -16.68 21.80
C GLY A 5 -30.97 -15.56 20.80
N ILE A 6 -30.27 -14.52 21.26
CA ILE A 6 -29.70 -13.50 20.39
C ILE A 6 -28.53 -14.18 19.67
N ILE A 7 -28.71 -14.54 18.41
CA ILE A 7 -27.62 -14.95 17.53
C ILE A 7 -26.68 -13.74 17.42
N PRO A 8 -25.39 -13.85 17.80
CA PRO A 8 -24.47 -12.74 17.64
C PRO A 8 -24.40 -12.35 16.16
N PRO A 9 -24.32 -11.05 15.82
CA PRO A 9 -24.19 -10.64 14.45
C PRO A 9 -22.99 -11.35 13.83
N PRO A 10 -23.08 -11.79 12.56
CA PRO A 10 -21.94 -12.40 11.90
C PRO A 10 -20.74 -11.46 12.00
N PRO A 11 -19.53 -12.00 12.22
CA PRO A 11 -18.33 -11.17 12.28
C PRO A 11 -18.29 -10.28 11.04
N PRO A 12 -17.92 -8.99 11.19
CA PRO A 12 -17.87 -8.07 10.06
C PRO A 12 -17.04 -8.71 8.95
N ARG A 13 -17.64 -8.82 7.75
CA ARG A 13 -16.91 -9.29 6.57
C ARG A 13 -15.69 -8.37 6.41
N PRO A 14 -14.49 -8.89 6.10
CA PRO A 14 -13.36 -8.04 5.74
C PRO A 14 -13.84 -7.06 4.66
N ARG A 15 -13.80 -5.76 4.95
CA ARG A 15 -14.38 -4.71 4.09
C ARG A 15 -13.55 -4.44 2.83
N TRP A 16 -12.44 -5.16 2.65
CA TRP A 16 -11.47 -4.90 1.61
C TRP A 16 -11.77 -5.74 0.36
N GLN A 17 -12.10 -5.07 -0.74
CA GLN A 17 -12.21 -5.73 -2.05
C GLN A 17 -10.81 -5.81 -2.67
N ASN A 18 -10.33 -7.02 -2.97
CA ASN A 18 -9.03 -7.27 -3.61
C ASN A 18 -7.82 -6.74 -2.80
N ALA A 19 -7.59 -7.32 -1.62
CA ALA A 19 -6.42 -7.03 -0.78
C ALA A 19 -5.22 -7.94 -1.10
N VAL A 20 -4.01 -7.48 -0.78
CA VAL A 20 -2.80 -8.31 -0.83
C VAL A 20 -2.65 -9.10 0.47
N LYS A 21 -2.59 -10.44 0.37
CA LYS A 21 -2.32 -11.34 1.50
C LYS A 21 -0.97 -12.02 1.33
N ILE A 22 -0.18 -12.03 2.40
CA ILE A 22 1.05 -12.81 2.53
C ILE A 22 0.79 -13.90 3.56
N ALA A 23 1.11 -15.16 3.25
CA ALA A 23 0.95 -16.26 4.19
C ALA A 23 2.15 -17.20 4.18
N LEU A 24 2.49 -17.69 5.37
CA LEU A 24 3.52 -18.69 5.60
C LEU A 24 2.82 -20.03 5.89
N PHE A 25 3.19 -21.07 5.16
CA PHE A 25 2.64 -22.40 5.33
C PHE A 25 3.71 -23.39 5.80
N ASP A 26 3.33 -24.27 6.72
CA ASP A 26 4.04 -25.51 6.98
C ASP A 26 3.63 -26.53 5.92
N VAL A 27 4.61 -26.96 5.13
CA VAL A 27 4.45 -27.91 4.01
C VAL A 27 5.16 -29.24 4.27
N THR A 28 5.42 -29.57 5.55
CA THR A 28 6.03 -30.85 5.93
C THR A 28 5.22 -32.05 5.42
N ASN A 29 3.88 -31.91 5.36
CA ASN A 29 3.01 -32.75 4.55
C ASN A 29 2.44 -31.91 3.39
N PRO A 30 2.94 -32.06 2.15
CA PRO A 30 2.46 -31.31 0.99
C PRO A 30 0.98 -31.54 0.64
N GLU A 31 0.40 -32.68 1.02
CA GLU A 31 -1.02 -32.96 0.82
C GLU A 31 -1.92 -32.20 1.79
N GLN A 32 -1.37 -31.68 2.90
CA GLN A 32 -2.10 -30.98 3.95
C GLN A 32 -1.31 -29.77 4.48
N PRO A 33 -1.11 -28.71 3.66
CA PRO A 33 -0.39 -27.51 4.08
C PRO A 33 -1.15 -26.78 5.21
N LYS A 34 -0.41 -26.31 6.23
CA LYS A 34 -0.99 -25.62 7.40
C LYS A 34 -0.54 -24.16 7.43
N GLU A 35 -1.48 -23.21 7.40
CA GLU A 35 -1.16 -21.77 7.57
C GLU A 35 -0.58 -21.53 8.97
N LYS A 36 0.67 -21.07 9.06
CA LYS A 36 1.37 -20.77 10.32
C LYS A 36 1.27 -19.29 10.69
N ALA A 37 1.27 -18.41 9.70
CA ALA A 37 1.17 -16.97 9.88
C ALA A 37 0.62 -16.31 8.61
N LYS A 38 -0.01 -15.15 8.76
CA LYS A 38 -0.39 -14.30 7.64
C LYS A 38 -0.27 -12.82 7.99
N TYR A 39 -0.15 -12.01 6.95
CA TYR A 39 -0.30 -10.57 7.01
C TYR A 39 -1.21 -10.13 5.85
N ILE A 40 -2.19 -9.27 6.14
CA ILE A 40 -3.11 -8.73 5.12
C ILE A 40 -2.85 -7.23 5.02
N ILE A 41 -2.57 -6.76 3.80
CA ILE A 41 -2.52 -5.33 3.51
C ILE A 41 -3.96 -4.87 3.30
N GLU A 42 -4.52 -4.25 4.33
CA GLU A 42 -5.90 -3.79 4.39
C GLU A 42 -6.11 -2.51 3.56
N ARG A 43 -6.08 -2.67 2.23
CA ARG A 43 -6.28 -1.61 1.25
C ARG A 43 -7.13 -2.16 0.11
N ASP A 44 -8.11 -1.37 -0.31
CA ASP A 44 -8.97 -1.71 -1.44
C ASP A 44 -8.18 -1.66 -2.74
N ASN A 45 -8.40 -2.67 -3.59
CA ASN A 45 -7.72 -2.82 -4.88
C ASN A 45 -6.20 -2.75 -4.74
N ALA A 46 -5.68 -3.36 -3.68
CA ALA A 46 -4.25 -3.52 -3.51
C ALA A 46 -3.73 -4.63 -4.42
N ASP A 47 -2.60 -4.34 -5.03
CA ASP A 47 -1.93 -5.21 -5.97
C ASP A 47 -0.42 -5.23 -5.70
N SER A 48 0.28 -6.22 -6.25
CA SER A 48 1.72 -6.34 -6.15
C SER A 48 2.33 -6.73 -7.49
N PRO A 49 3.36 -6.01 -7.96
CA PRO A 49 4.17 -6.46 -9.10
C PRO A 49 4.69 -7.89 -8.97
N ALA A 50 4.84 -8.41 -7.74
CA ALA A 50 5.28 -9.79 -7.48
C ALA A 50 4.31 -10.86 -7.98
N LEU A 51 3.04 -10.53 -8.23
CA LEU A 51 2.07 -11.47 -8.81
C LEU A 51 2.41 -11.84 -10.27
N ASN A 52 3.09 -10.94 -10.98
CA ASN A 52 3.42 -11.09 -12.40
C ASN A 52 4.92 -11.19 -12.66
N ASP A 53 5.76 -10.75 -11.72
CA ASP A 53 7.23 -10.82 -11.80
C ASP A 53 7.82 -11.35 -10.50
N HIS A 54 8.23 -12.61 -10.51
CA HIS A 54 8.85 -13.30 -9.37
C HIS A 54 10.19 -12.68 -8.93
N LYS A 55 10.80 -11.79 -9.73
CA LYS A 55 12.03 -11.06 -9.38
C LYS A 55 11.75 -9.69 -8.75
N ALA A 56 10.48 -9.31 -8.59
CA ALA A 56 10.10 -8.01 -8.04
C ALA A 56 10.27 -7.91 -6.52
N PHE A 57 10.13 -9.03 -5.81
CA PHE A 57 10.25 -9.09 -4.35
C PHE A 57 11.61 -9.62 -3.90
N LEU A 58 11.97 -9.33 -2.65
CA LEU A 58 13.18 -9.80 -2.00
C LEU A 58 12.83 -10.70 -0.83
N PHE A 59 13.43 -11.89 -0.77
CA PHE A 59 13.42 -12.74 0.41
C PHE A 59 14.86 -13.06 0.84
N SER A 60 15.16 -12.90 2.12
CA SER A 60 16.43 -13.32 2.71
C SER A 60 16.20 -13.98 4.05
N LYS A 61 16.44 -15.29 4.10
CA LYS A 61 16.34 -16.09 5.33
C LYS A 61 17.36 -15.63 6.38
N SER A 62 18.60 -15.36 5.99
CA SER A 62 19.68 -14.96 6.91
C SER A 62 19.44 -13.59 7.54
N LYS A 63 18.69 -12.71 6.86
CA LYS A 63 18.29 -11.39 7.38
C LYS A 63 16.88 -11.38 7.99
N SER A 64 16.18 -12.52 8.01
CA SER A 64 14.76 -12.60 8.40
C SER A 64 13.92 -11.54 7.68
N LEU A 65 14.13 -11.36 6.38
CA LEU A 65 13.62 -10.25 5.59
C LEU A 65 12.72 -10.74 4.46
N LEU A 66 11.57 -10.10 4.30
CA LEU A 66 10.73 -10.18 3.11
C LEU A 66 10.37 -8.75 2.71
N ALA A 67 10.67 -8.32 1.49
CA ALA A 67 10.27 -7.01 0.99
C ALA A 67 9.45 -7.17 -0.29
N LEU A 68 8.27 -6.57 -0.30
CA LEU A 68 7.26 -6.76 -1.34
C LEU A 68 6.86 -5.41 -1.93
N PRO A 69 6.99 -5.19 -3.25
CA PRO A 69 6.41 -4.02 -3.88
C PRO A 69 4.89 -4.13 -3.86
N VAL A 70 4.20 -3.05 -3.53
CA VAL A 70 2.74 -2.99 -3.38
C VAL A 70 2.25 -1.69 -3.98
N GLN A 71 1.05 -1.73 -4.55
CA GLN A 71 0.35 -0.56 -5.05
C GLN A 71 -1.12 -0.62 -4.69
N TYR A 72 -1.75 0.53 -4.45
CA TYR A 72 -3.20 0.65 -4.24
C TYR A 72 -3.67 2.08 -4.46
N PRO A 73 -4.93 2.27 -4.90
CA PRO A 73 -5.54 3.60 -4.95
C PRO A 73 -5.67 4.18 -3.54
N VAL A 74 -5.47 5.49 -3.43
CA VAL A 74 -5.68 6.26 -2.21
C VAL A 74 -6.59 7.44 -2.50
N TRP A 75 -7.44 7.76 -1.53
CA TRP A 75 -8.36 8.88 -1.58
C TRP A 75 -7.96 9.86 -0.49
N PHE A 76 -7.75 11.13 -0.86
CA PHE A 76 -7.53 12.19 0.09
C PHE A 76 -8.68 13.17 0.06
N TYR A 77 -8.95 13.75 1.22
CA TYR A 77 -9.81 14.91 1.34
C TYR A 77 -8.91 16.09 1.68
N GLU A 78 -8.89 17.12 0.85
CA GLU A 78 -8.42 18.42 1.33
C GLU A 78 -9.51 18.96 2.25
N GLY A 79 -9.23 18.97 3.54
CA GLY A 79 -9.98 19.78 4.47
C GLY A 79 -9.35 21.16 4.49
N VAL A 80 -10.05 22.16 3.96
CA VAL A 80 -9.92 23.51 4.49
C VAL A 80 -10.09 23.34 6.01
N GLY A 81 -9.09 23.71 6.81
CA GLY A 81 -9.31 23.88 8.24
C GLY A 81 -10.54 24.77 8.42
N GLU A 82 -11.23 24.66 9.56
CA GLU A 82 -12.35 25.55 9.84
C GLU A 82 -11.98 26.99 9.45
N ASP A 83 -12.61 27.54 8.41
CA ASP A 83 -12.54 28.96 8.13
C ASP A 83 -13.40 29.63 9.20
N VAL A 84 -12.89 29.67 10.44
CA VAL A 84 -13.53 30.33 11.60
C VAL A 84 -13.67 31.84 11.35
N LYS A 85 -13.12 32.36 10.24
CA LYS A 85 -13.20 33.79 9.89
C LYS A 85 -14.57 34.24 9.38
N ASN A 86 -15.39 33.36 8.80
CA ASN A 86 -16.65 33.78 8.14
C ASN A 86 -17.92 33.07 8.61
N GLY A 87 -17.87 32.23 9.65
CA GLY A 87 -19.07 31.62 10.25
C GLY A 87 -19.84 30.67 9.31
N ALA A 88 -19.25 30.24 8.19
CA ALA A 88 -19.85 29.28 7.28
C ALA A 88 -19.41 27.86 7.66
N THR A 89 -20.38 27.01 8.00
CA THR A 89 -20.17 25.58 8.20
C THR A 89 -19.79 24.95 6.86
N VAL A 90 -18.53 24.55 6.66
CA VAL A 90 -18.13 23.78 5.48
C VAL A 90 -18.77 22.40 5.58
N THR A 91 -19.80 22.14 4.79
CA THR A 91 -20.44 20.81 4.75
C THR A 91 -19.49 19.78 4.12
N PRO A 92 -19.53 18.49 4.52
CA PRO A 92 -18.62 17.44 4.03
C PRO A 92 -18.59 17.26 2.50
N GLU A 93 -19.62 17.76 1.82
CA GLU A 93 -19.83 17.73 0.37
C GLU A 93 -18.90 18.66 -0.43
N TYR A 94 -18.18 19.59 0.21
CA TYR A 94 -17.18 20.47 -0.43
C TYR A 94 -15.73 20.03 -0.24
N ARG A 95 -15.47 18.84 0.32
CA ARG A 95 -14.09 18.35 0.45
C ARG A 95 -13.55 17.95 -0.92
N HIS A 96 -12.50 18.64 -1.38
CA HIS A 96 -11.79 18.26 -2.60
C HIS A 96 -11.30 16.82 -2.48
N LYS A 97 -11.84 15.94 -3.32
CA LYS A 97 -11.49 14.53 -3.37
C LYS A 97 -10.33 14.34 -4.34
N TYR A 98 -9.12 14.19 -3.81
CA TYR A 98 -7.98 13.80 -4.63
C TYR A 98 -7.93 12.30 -4.79
N TYR A 99 -7.71 11.87 -6.03
CA TYR A 99 -7.35 10.51 -6.35
C TYR A 99 -5.83 10.41 -6.41
N GLY A 100 -5.28 9.45 -5.69
CA GLY A 100 -3.88 9.12 -5.74
C GLY A 100 -3.68 7.63 -5.91
N GLN A 101 -2.42 7.27 -6.18
CA GLN A 101 -1.97 5.91 -6.23
C GLN A 101 -0.79 5.81 -5.28
N TRP A 102 -0.94 5.00 -4.23
CA TRP A 102 0.17 4.62 -3.39
C TRP A 102 0.98 3.57 -4.12
N GLU A 103 2.28 3.81 -4.26
CA GLU A 103 3.22 2.86 -4.84
C GLU A 103 4.46 2.83 -3.98
N GLY A 104 4.87 1.62 -3.59
CA GLY A 104 5.98 1.48 -2.67
C GLY A 104 6.32 0.03 -2.38
N ALA A 105 7.10 -0.16 -1.32
CA ALA A 105 7.52 -1.46 -0.83
C ALA A 105 7.13 -1.61 0.63
N TYR A 106 6.50 -2.72 0.97
CA TYR A 106 6.29 -3.15 2.34
C TYR A 106 7.48 -4.01 2.77
N ILE A 107 8.15 -3.61 3.84
CA ILE A 107 9.32 -4.31 4.38
C ILE A 107 8.88 -5.08 5.61
N PHE A 108 8.97 -6.40 5.54
CA PHE A 108 8.57 -7.31 6.59
C PHE A 108 9.78 -7.99 7.23
N GLY A 109 9.64 -8.27 8.52
CA GLY A 109 10.40 -9.32 9.17
C GLY A 109 9.65 -10.65 9.09
N LEU A 110 10.40 -11.75 9.00
CA LEU A 110 9.86 -13.11 8.95
C LEU A 110 10.67 -14.06 9.84
N SER A 111 9.99 -14.79 10.72
CA SER A 111 10.56 -15.95 11.42
C SER A 111 9.51 -17.02 11.69
N LEU A 112 9.95 -18.26 11.93
CA LEU A 112 9.04 -19.36 12.27
C LEU A 112 8.38 -19.18 13.64
N THR A 113 9.01 -18.42 14.54
CA THR A 113 8.52 -18.20 15.91
C THR A 113 7.60 -16.99 16.01
N LYS A 114 7.93 -15.88 15.35
CA LYS A 114 7.18 -14.62 15.40
C LYS A 114 6.17 -14.48 14.26
N GLY A 115 6.33 -15.26 13.18
CA GLY A 115 5.51 -15.13 11.98
C GLY A 115 5.98 -13.98 11.08
N ILE A 116 5.02 -13.26 10.49
CA ILE A 116 5.24 -12.11 9.59
C ILE A 116 4.90 -10.83 10.35
N TRP A 117 5.80 -9.84 10.37
CA TRP A 117 5.51 -8.52 10.95
C TRP A 117 6.03 -7.39 10.04
N LEU A 118 5.29 -6.28 9.97
CA LEU A 118 5.70 -5.10 9.21
C LEU A 118 6.83 -4.38 9.97
N LYS A 119 7.96 -4.15 9.29
CA LYS A 119 9.04 -3.26 9.76
C LYS A 119 8.80 -1.82 9.34
N GLY A 120 8.23 -1.60 8.16
CA GLY A 120 7.87 -0.28 7.64
C GLY A 120 7.61 -0.31 6.14
N THR A 121 7.40 0.86 5.56
CA THR A 121 7.15 1.02 4.13
C THR A 121 8.10 2.05 3.51
N LEU A 122 8.38 1.89 2.22
CA LEU A 122 9.22 2.81 1.43
C LEU A 122 8.49 3.21 0.16
N THR A 123 8.61 4.47 -0.26
CA THR A 123 8.00 4.98 -1.51
C THR A 123 8.99 5.87 -2.28
N HIS A 124 8.81 5.94 -3.59
CA HIS A 124 9.62 6.71 -4.54
C HIS A 124 8.93 8.00 -5.02
N GLY A 125 7.76 8.35 -4.49
CA GLY A 125 7.05 9.55 -4.93
C GLY A 125 5.93 9.96 -3.98
N GLU A 126 5.41 11.15 -4.23
CA GLU A 126 4.22 11.64 -3.53
C GLU A 126 2.99 10.82 -3.95
N MET A 127 2.09 10.62 -2.98
CA MET A 127 0.98 9.68 -3.10
C MET A 127 -0.25 10.25 -3.80
N TYR A 128 -0.18 11.44 -4.38
CA TYR A 128 -1.36 12.13 -4.87
C TYR A 128 -1.16 12.75 -6.25
N ARG A 129 -2.21 12.64 -7.05
CA ARG A 129 -2.41 13.43 -8.24
C ARG A 129 -3.38 14.53 -7.84
N LYS A 130 -2.97 15.80 -7.93
CA LYS A 130 -3.95 16.88 -8.01
C LYS A 130 -4.67 16.71 -9.34
N VAL A 131 -5.81 16.04 -9.30
CA VAL A 131 -6.76 16.10 -10.40
C VAL A 131 -7.29 17.54 -10.32
N PRO A 132 -7.09 18.39 -11.35
CA PRO A 132 -7.84 19.63 -11.43
C PRO A 132 -9.31 19.30 -11.23
N GLU A 133 -10.08 20.16 -10.56
CA GLU A 133 -11.54 19.97 -10.50
C GLU A 133 -12.03 19.54 -11.89
N PRO A 134 -12.89 18.50 -12.01
CA PRO A 134 -13.58 18.31 -13.25
C PRO A 134 -14.30 19.63 -13.49
N VAL A 135 -13.76 20.47 -14.39
CA VAL A 135 -14.51 21.56 -14.94
C VAL A 135 -15.72 20.85 -15.52
N TYR A 136 -16.89 21.09 -14.92
CA TYR A 136 -18.14 20.62 -15.49
C TYR A 136 -18.30 21.42 -16.78
N GLU A 137 -17.58 21.01 -17.82
CA GLU A 137 -17.71 21.61 -19.13
C GLU A 137 -19.11 21.23 -19.61
N PRO A 138 -19.98 22.22 -19.90
CA PRO A 138 -21.31 21.93 -20.39
C PRO A 138 -21.17 21.04 -21.63
N GLN A 139 -21.80 19.86 -21.55
CA GLN A 139 -21.99 18.86 -22.61
C GLN A 139 -21.30 19.17 -23.95
N GLY A 140 -20.15 18.53 -24.22
CA GLY A 140 -19.63 18.44 -25.59
C GLY A 140 -18.13 18.63 -25.79
N ALA A 141 -17.35 18.93 -24.75
CA ALA A 141 -15.90 19.09 -24.88
C ALA A 141 -15.14 17.90 -24.27
N GLY A 142 -14.09 17.48 -24.99
CA GLY A 142 -13.39 16.21 -24.79
C GLY A 142 -12.83 16.03 -23.39
N GLN A 143 -12.68 14.76 -22.99
CA GLN A 143 -12.12 14.35 -21.71
C GLN A 143 -10.89 15.20 -21.37
N ALA A 144 -10.96 15.94 -20.27
CA ALA A 144 -9.81 16.66 -19.74
C ALA A 144 -8.64 15.67 -19.67
N LEU A 145 -7.63 15.88 -20.53
CA LEU A 145 -6.45 15.04 -20.59
C LEU A 145 -5.65 15.29 -19.32
N SER A 146 -6.00 14.49 -18.33
CA SER A 146 -5.24 14.29 -17.12
C SER A 146 -3.76 14.08 -17.51
N PRO A 147 -2.78 14.91 -17.05
CA PRO A 147 -1.37 14.65 -17.31
C PRO A 147 -1.00 13.20 -16.96
N PRO A 148 -0.13 12.52 -17.74
CA PRO A 148 0.14 11.11 -17.54
C PRO A 148 0.63 10.86 -16.11
N TYR A 149 0.00 9.91 -15.42
CA TYR A 149 0.50 9.45 -14.12
C TYR A 149 1.87 8.84 -14.35
N GLN A 150 2.91 9.50 -13.85
CA GLN A 150 4.24 8.94 -13.89
C GLN A 150 4.41 8.03 -12.68
N SER A 151 4.21 6.73 -12.89
CA SER A 151 4.39 5.72 -11.86
C SER A 151 5.78 5.80 -11.24
N ALA A 152 5.81 5.75 -9.90
CA ALA A 152 6.99 5.57 -9.10
C ALA A 152 7.08 4.12 -8.57
N ALA A 153 6.37 3.17 -9.18
CA ALA A 153 6.30 1.78 -8.75
C ALA A 153 7.69 1.17 -8.61
N ILE A 154 7.94 0.61 -7.43
CA ILE A 154 9.17 -0.12 -7.15
C ILE A 154 9.11 -1.43 -7.92
N LYS A 155 10.06 -1.61 -8.85
CA LYS A 155 10.18 -2.78 -9.71
C LYS A 155 11.15 -3.80 -9.16
N ARG A 156 12.19 -3.37 -8.43
CA ARG A 156 13.20 -4.27 -7.84
C ARG A 156 13.52 -3.84 -6.42
N ILE A 157 13.77 -4.84 -5.59
CA ILE A 157 14.24 -4.66 -4.22
C ILE A 157 15.42 -5.61 -4.02
N LEU A 158 16.54 -5.11 -3.53
CA LEU A 158 17.73 -5.89 -3.23
C LEU A 158 18.49 -5.29 -2.05
N TYR A 159 19.47 -6.01 -1.51
CA TYR A 159 20.30 -5.49 -0.43
C TYR A 159 21.78 -5.77 -0.68
N ILE A 160 22.62 -4.87 -0.18
CA ILE A 160 24.07 -5.05 -0.08
C ILE A 160 24.43 -4.72 1.37
N ASP A 161 25.06 -5.67 2.07
CA ASP A 161 25.38 -5.58 3.49
C ASP A 161 24.18 -5.24 4.39
N ASN A 162 24.11 -4.00 4.88
CA ASN A 162 23.05 -3.48 5.73
C ASN A 162 22.20 -2.40 5.03
N LEU A 163 22.31 -2.28 3.71
CA LEU A 163 21.60 -1.30 2.90
C LEU A 163 20.56 -2.00 2.01
N LEU A 164 19.34 -1.49 2.05
CA LEU A 164 18.23 -1.88 1.20
C LEU A 164 18.13 -0.90 0.04
N TYR A 165 18.13 -1.43 -1.18
CA TYR A 165 17.99 -0.69 -2.41
C TYR A 165 16.61 -0.98 -2.99
N THR A 166 15.83 0.07 -3.22
CA THR A 166 14.59 0.01 -3.98
C THR A 166 14.79 0.74 -5.30
N VAL A 167 14.30 0.16 -6.39
CA VAL A 167 14.48 0.67 -7.75
C VAL A 167 13.12 0.80 -8.42
N SER A 168 12.77 2.01 -8.84
CA SER A 168 11.66 2.30 -9.77
C SER A 168 12.21 2.84 -11.07
N GLU A 169 11.36 3.17 -12.05
CA GLU A 169 11.73 3.85 -13.31
C GLU A 169 12.17 5.31 -13.17
N LYS A 170 12.13 5.88 -11.96
CA LYS A 170 12.49 7.27 -11.71
C LYS A 170 13.73 7.44 -10.85
N MET A 171 13.95 6.46 -9.97
CA MET A 171 14.99 6.59 -8.97
C MET A 171 15.42 5.26 -8.38
N ILE A 172 16.61 5.29 -7.81
CA ILE A 172 17.10 4.32 -6.83
C ILE A 172 17.09 5.01 -5.47
N LYS A 173 16.48 4.38 -4.48
CA LYS A 173 16.50 4.83 -3.10
C LYS A 173 17.21 3.80 -2.22
N ILE A 174 18.06 4.30 -1.33
CA ILE A 174 18.89 3.51 -0.43
C ILE A 174 18.46 3.81 1.01
N ASN A 175 18.08 2.78 1.75
CA ASN A 175 17.66 2.87 3.14
C ASN A 175 18.49 1.89 3.98
N ARG A 176 18.72 2.20 5.26
CA ARG A 176 19.33 1.21 6.15
C ARG A 176 18.34 0.09 6.50
N LEU A 177 18.80 -1.14 6.63
CA LEU A 177 17.93 -2.29 6.91
C LEU A 177 17.41 -2.35 8.36
N ASP A 178 18.09 -1.70 9.29
CA ASP A 178 17.77 -1.66 10.72
C ASP A 178 16.56 -0.76 11.01
N ASP A 179 16.58 0.47 10.51
CA ASP A 179 15.57 1.49 10.81
C ASP A 179 14.87 2.09 9.58
N LEU A 180 15.20 1.60 8.38
CA LEU A 180 14.65 2.08 7.10
C LEU A 180 14.90 3.57 6.84
N LYS A 181 15.77 4.24 7.60
CA LYS A 181 16.11 5.64 7.31
C LYS A 181 16.82 5.74 5.99
N GLU A 182 16.41 6.76 5.23
CA GLU A 182 17.01 7.06 3.94
C GLU A 182 18.48 7.45 4.13
N VAL A 183 19.34 6.84 3.33
CA VAL A 183 20.76 7.18 3.23
C VAL A 183 20.98 8.04 1.99
N LYS A 184 20.37 7.67 0.87
CA LYS A 184 20.51 8.39 -0.40
C LYS A 184 19.37 8.11 -1.35
N SER A 185 19.07 9.09 -2.19
CA SER A 185 18.20 8.97 -3.35
C SER A 185 18.96 9.41 -4.62
N LEU A 186 18.82 8.65 -5.70
CA LEU A 186 19.42 8.91 -7.00
C LEU A 186 18.31 8.93 -8.05
N TYR A 187 18.06 10.11 -8.62
CA TYR A 187 17.08 10.32 -9.69
C TYR A 187 17.76 10.22 -11.05
N TYR A 188 17.02 9.81 -12.08
CA TYR A 188 17.51 9.71 -13.45
C TYR A 188 16.43 10.10 -14.46
#